data_AF-F2Q9W8-F1
#
_entry.id   AF-F2Q9W8-F1
#
_cell.length_a   1.000
_cell.length_b   1.000
_cell.length_c   1.000
_cell.angle_alpha   90.00
_cell.angle_beta   90.00
_cell.angle_gamma   90.00
#
_symmetry.space_group_name_H-M   'P 1'
#
loop_
_entity.id
_entity.type
_entity.pdbx_description
1 polymer ?
#
loop_
_entity_poly.entity_id
_entity_poly.type
_entity_poly.pdbx_seq_one_letter_code
_entity_poly.pdbx_strand_id
1 'polypeptide(L)'
;MIEEYPELRGMDDQEELRNSQFLQEHSQRVLDAFDHTIDSLDDVDYVIQLLKKIGQMHADLELKPDDMWKLEQPFLAAVAECLEDRYTPKFQEIYSKLITFIIEHVVNGFDPH
;
A
#
# COMPACT_ATOMS: atom_id res chain seq x y z
N MET A 1 12.70 5.53 -0.47
CA MET A 1 12.05 4.30 -0.98
C MET A 1 13.06 3.18 -1.10
N ILE A 2 14.07 3.22 -1.98
CA ILE A 2 15.10 2.15 -2.05
C ILE A 2 15.97 2.06 -0.79
N GLU A 3 16.29 3.20 -0.15
CA GLU A 3 17.14 3.24 1.05
C GLU A 3 16.57 2.48 2.25
N GLU A 4 15.24 2.34 2.30
CA GLU A 4 14.46 1.63 3.34
C GLU A 4 14.41 0.11 3.09
N TYR A 5 14.90 -0.36 1.93
CA TYR A 5 14.97 -1.77 1.56
C TYR A 5 16.43 -2.18 1.30
N PRO A 6 17.13 -2.72 2.31
CA PRO A 6 18.52 -3.18 2.17
C PRO A 6 18.75 -4.11 0.98
N GLU A 7 17.76 -4.93 0.64
CA GLU A 7 17.74 -5.89 -0.47
C GLU A 7 17.76 -5.24 -1.86
N LEU A 8 17.40 -3.96 -1.95
CA LEU A 8 17.36 -3.19 -3.20
C LEU A 8 18.55 -2.23 -3.34
N ARG A 9 19.46 -2.17 -2.37
CA ARG A 9 20.62 -1.27 -2.41
C ARG A 9 21.55 -1.60 -3.56
N GLY A 10 21.90 -0.59 -4.35
CA GLY A 10 22.80 -0.70 -5.50
C GLY A 10 22.09 -1.08 -6.81
N MET A 11 20.76 -1.23 -6.79
CA MET A 11 19.96 -1.33 -8.01
C MET A 11 19.58 0.09 -8.47
N ASP A 12 20.23 0.56 -9.52
CA ASP A 12 20.15 1.97 -9.95
C ASP A 12 19.23 2.17 -11.18
N ASP A 13 18.84 1.09 -11.86
CA ASP A 13 17.93 1.14 -13.02
C ASP A 13 16.56 0.48 -12.74
N GLN A 14 15.55 0.96 -13.46
CA GLN A 14 14.17 0.54 -13.26
C GLN A 14 13.89 -0.90 -13.71
N GLU A 15 14.65 -1.41 -14.67
CA GLU A 15 14.48 -2.78 -15.18
C GLU A 15 15.03 -3.79 -14.17
N GLU A 16 16.18 -3.49 -13.57
CA GLU A 16 16.77 -4.26 -12.48
C GLU A 16 15.83 -4.33 -11.26
N LEU A 17 15.28 -3.18 -10.84
CA LEU A 17 14.31 -3.13 -9.75
C LEU A 17 13.05 -3.99 -10.05
N ARG A 18 12.50 -3.88 -11.27
CA ARG A 18 11.32 -4.66 -11.69
C ARG A 18 11.58 -6.17 -11.70
N ASN A 19 12.81 -6.58 -11.99
CA ASN A 19 13.22 -7.98 -12.00
C ASN A 19 13.71 -8.49 -10.63
N SER A 20 13.78 -7.63 -9.62
CA SER A 20 14.12 -8.02 -8.26
C SER A 20 13.06 -8.95 -7.68
N GLN A 21 13.47 -10.17 -7.30
CA GLN A 21 12.60 -11.14 -6.63
C GLN A 21 12.01 -10.55 -5.34
N PHE A 22 12.82 -9.84 -4.56
CA PHE A 22 12.37 -9.20 -3.32
C PHE A 22 11.22 -8.22 -3.59
N LEU A 23 11.38 -7.35 -4.60
CA LEU A 23 10.37 -6.35 -4.92
C LEU A 23 9.08 -7.00 -5.45
N GLN A 24 9.20 -8.05 -6.27
CA GLN A 24 8.04 -8.79 -6.79
C GLN A 24 7.26 -9.47 -5.67
N GLU A 25 7.94 -10.17 -4.76
CA GLU A 25 7.30 -10.83 -3.62
C GLU A 25 6.65 -9.83 -2.66
N HIS A 26 7.32 -8.70 -2.39
CA HIS A 26 6.76 -7.66 -1.53
C HIS A 26 5.52 -7.03 -2.20
N SER A 27 5.61 -6.72 -3.49
CA SER A 27 4.48 -6.16 -4.26
C SER A 27 3.28 -7.10 -4.28
N GLN A 28 3.51 -8.41 -4.41
CA GLN A 28 2.44 -9.41 -4.33
C GLN A 28 1.74 -9.36 -2.96
N ARG A 29 2.49 -9.36 -1.85
CA ARG A 29 1.90 -9.28 -0.50
C ARG A 29 1.10 -8.00 -0.28
N VAL A 30 1.57 -6.88 -0.83
CA VAL A 30 0.85 -5.60 -0.77
C VAL A 30 -0.46 -5.70 -1.54
N LEU A 31 -0.45 -6.22 -2.76
CA LEU A 31 -1.67 -6.40 -3.57
C LEU A 31 -2.64 -7.41 -2.95
N ASP A 32 -2.15 -8.50 -2.38
CA ASP A 32 -2.97 -9.48 -1.65
C ASP A 32 -3.65 -8.84 -0.43
N ALA A 33 -2.94 -7.94 0.28
CA ALA A 33 -3.52 -7.20 1.40
C ALA A 33 -4.62 -6.23 0.94
N PHE A 34 -4.45 -5.59 -0.22
CA PHE A 34 -5.50 -4.76 -0.83
C PHE A 34 -6.72 -5.59 -1.24
N ASP A 35 -6.51 -6.72 -1.93
CA ASP A 35 -7.58 -7.62 -2.38
C ASP A 35 -8.40 -8.12 -1.20
N HIS A 36 -7.71 -8.64 -0.18
CA HIS A 36 -8.35 -9.11 1.05
C HIS A 36 -9.08 -8.00 1.82
N THR A 37 -8.52 -6.78 1.83
CA THR A 37 -9.19 -5.61 2.43
C THR A 37 -10.48 -5.29 1.71
N ILE A 38 -10.47 -5.25 0.37
CA ILE A 38 -11.64 -4.94 -0.46
C ILE A 38 -12.71 -6.01 -0.30
N ASP A 39 -12.32 -7.29 -0.32
CA ASP A 39 -13.22 -8.43 -0.17
C ASP A 39 -13.88 -8.50 1.22
N SER A 40 -13.23 -7.95 2.24
CA SER A 40 -13.71 -7.96 3.63
C SER A 40 -14.43 -6.68 4.05
N LEU A 41 -14.71 -5.75 3.13
CA LEU A 41 -15.34 -4.45 3.45
C LEU A 41 -16.77 -4.55 4.02
N ASP A 42 -17.40 -5.72 3.97
CA ASP A 42 -18.68 -5.99 4.63
C ASP A 42 -18.56 -6.07 6.17
N ASP A 43 -17.37 -6.36 6.70
CA ASP A 43 -17.01 -6.28 8.11
C ASP A 43 -15.91 -5.22 8.34
N VAL A 44 -16.34 -3.96 8.46
CA VAL A 44 -15.44 -2.81 8.62
C VAL A 44 -14.61 -2.90 9.91
N ASP A 45 -15.15 -3.45 11.00
CA ASP A 45 -14.44 -3.57 12.27
C ASP A 45 -13.28 -4.58 12.16
N TYR A 46 -13.50 -5.68 11.42
CA TYR A 46 -12.44 -6.62 11.06
C TYR A 46 -11.37 -5.96 10.18
N VAL A 47 -11.76 -5.24 9.14
CA VAL A 47 -10.82 -4.55 8.23
C VAL A 47 -9.96 -3.54 8.99
N ILE A 48 -10.55 -2.74 9.89
CA ILE A 48 -9.79 -1.79 10.70
C ILE A 48 -8.73 -2.51 11.56
N GLN A 49 -9.08 -3.63 12.19
CA GLN A 49 -8.14 -4.41 12.98
C GLN A 49 -7.01 -5.01 12.13
N LEU A 50 -7.33 -5.52 10.94
CA LEU A 50 -6.36 -6.02 9.97
C LEU A 50 -5.36 -4.91 9.57
N LEU A 51 -5.87 -3.74 9.18
CA LEU A 51 -5.04 -2.61 8.73
C LEU A 51 -4.14 -2.09 9.87
N LYS A 52 -4.66 -2.01 11.09
CA LYS A 52 -3.85 -1.67 12.27
C LYS A 52 -2.73 -2.69 12.51
N LYS A 53 -3.00 -3.99 12.34
CA LYS A 53 -1.98 -5.03 12.46
C LYS A 53 -0.89 -4.88 11.38
N ILE A 54 -1.25 -4.53 10.15
CA ILE A 54 -0.28 -4.20 9.11
C ILE A 54 0.56 -2.98 9.52
N GLY A 55 -0.06 -1.96 10.11
CA GLY A 55 0.63 -0.82 10.71
C GLY A 55 1.67 -1.22 11.75
N GLN A 56 1.29 -2.09 12.70
CA GLN A 56 2.20 -2.60 13.73
C GLN A 56 3.41 -3.31 13.11
N MET A 57 3.20 -4.12 12.08
CA MET A 57 4.29 -4.79 11.36
C MET A 57 5.27 -3.81 10.70
N HIS A 58 4.79 -2.67 10.20
CA HIS A 58 5.66 -1.64 9.63
C HIS A 58 6.32 -0.77 10.71
N ALA A 59 5.70 -0.64 11.89
CA ALA A 59 6.26 0.07 13.04
C ALA A 59 7.48 -0.64 13.65
N ASP A 60 7.55 -1.96 13.50
CA ASP A 60 8.72 -2.78 13.89
C ASP A 60 9.93 -2.57 12.95
N LEU A 61 9.75 -1.85 11.84
CA LEU A 61 10.80 -1.49 10.87
C LEU A 61 11.28 -0.05 11.10
N GLU A 62 12.35 0.38 10.43
CA GLU A 62 12.84 1.77 10.47
C GLU A 62 11.97 2.73 9.61
N LEU A 63 10.65 2.54 9.63
CA LEU A 63 9.68 3.32 8.88
C LEU A 63 8.95 4.29 9.79
N LYS A 64 8.54 5.43 9.24
CA LYS A 64 7.68 6.41 9.90
C LYS A 64 6.27 6.30 9.36
N PRO A 65 5.25 6.68 10.15
CA PRO A 65 3.87 6.71 9.66
C PRO A 65 3.71 7.55 8.38
N ASP A 66 4.44 8.67 8.28
CA ASP A 66 4.44 9.54 7.09
C ASP A 66 4.95 8.85 5.82
N ASP A 67 5.75 7.78 5.94
CA ASP A 67 6.24 7.02 4.80
C ASP A 67 5.11 6.24 4.10
N MET A 68 4.06 5.84 4.83
CA MET A 68 2.91 5.14 4.27
C MET A 68 2.13 6.00 3.28
N TRP A 69 2.07 7.31 3.51
CA TRP A 69 1.40 8.26 2.61
C TRP A 69 2.07 8.39 1.24
N LYS A 70 3.34 7.96 1.10
CA LYS A 70 4.02 7.91 -0.20
C LYS A 70 3.35 6.92 -1.18
N LEU A 71 2.52 5.99 -0.69
CA LEU A 71 1.80 5.00 -1.51
C LEU A 71 0.57 5.56 -2.24
N GLU A 72 -0.02 6.64 -1.73
CA GLU A 72 -1.32 7.15 -2.23
C GLU A 72 -1.30 7.44 -3.74
N GLN A 73 -0.36 8.29 -4.18
CA GLN A 73 -0.29 8.71 -5.58
C GLN A 73 0.11 7.58 -6.53
N PRO A 74 1.14 6.74 -6.23
CA PRO A 74 1.44 5.56 -7.03
C PRO A 74 0.26 4.60 -7.16
N PHE A 75 -0.50 4.37 -6.09
CA PHE A 75 -1.69 3.52 -6.13
C PHE A 75 -2.75 4.09 -7.08
N LEU A 76 -3.10 5.37 -6.94
CA LEU A 76 -4.09 6.02 -7.80
C LEU A 76 -3.66 6.03 -9.28
N ALA A 77 -2.37 6.25 -9.54
CA ALA A 77 -1.81 6.18 -10.88
C ALA A 77 -1.93 4.77 -11.47
N ALA A 78 -1.59 3.73 -10.70
CA ALA A 78 -1.70 2.33 -11.14
C ALA A 78 -3.16 1.94 -11.43
N VAL A 79 -4.11 2.36 -10.58
CA VAL A 79 -5.54 2.12 -10.82
C VAL A 79 -6.03 2.82 -12.08
N ALA A 80 -5.60 4.07 -12.31
CA ALA A 80 -5.94 4.81 -13.51
C ALA A 80 -5.41 4.11 -14.77
N GLU A 81 -4.17 3.62 -14.72
CA GLU A 81 -3.56 2.84 -15.81
C GLU A 81 -4.31 1.53 -16.06
N CYS A 82 -4.70 0.78 -15.02
CA CYS A 82 -5.43 -0.49 -15.17
C CYS A 82 -6.87 -0.33 -15.66
N LEU A 83 -7.54 0.77 -15.31
CA LEU A 83 -8.94 1.01 -15.69
C LEU A 83 -9.10 1.75 -17.02
N GLU A 84 -8.06 2.46 -17.46
CA GLU A 84 -8.03 3.24 -18.70
C GLU A 84 -9.27 4.14 -18.80
N ASP A 85 -10.05 4.03 -19.88
CA ASP A 85 -11.27 4.80 -20.12
C ASP A 85 -12.36 4.61 -19.04
N ARG A 86 -12.27 3.57 -18.21
CA ARG A 86 -13.19 3.34 -17.10
C ARG A 86 -12.83 4.17 -15.86
N TYR A 87 -11.64 4.78 -15.81
CA TYR A 87 -11.22 5.65 -14.71
C TYR A 87 -11.88 7.04 -14.80
N THR A 88 -13.19 7.05 -14.60
CA THR A 88 -13.99 8.29 -14.56
C THR A 88 -13.75 9.07 -13.27
N PRO A 89 -14.16 10.36 -13.19
CA PRO A 89 -14.08 11.14 -11.95
C PRO A 89 -14.73 10.47 -10.74
N LYS A 90 -15.78 9.67 -10.95
CA LYS A 90 -16.43 8.89 -9.89
C LYS A 90 -15.52 7.78 -9.37
N PHE A 91 -14.83 7.07 -10.26
CA PHE A 91 -13.87 6.02 -9.85
C PHE A 91 -12.66 6.64 -9.15
N GLN A 92 -12.15 7.77 -9.64
CA GLN A 92 -11.11 8.52 -8.93
C GLN A 92 -11.54 8.85 -7.49
N GLU A 93 -12.75 9.40 -7.30
CA GLU A 93 -13.26 9.70 -5.95
C GLU A 93 -13.35 8.45 -5.06
N ILE A 94 -13.82 7.32 -5.60
CA ILE A 94 -13.96 6.06 -4.87
C ILE A 94 -12.58 5.54 -4.45
N TYR A 95 -11.63 5.46 -5.38
CA TYR A 95 -10.31 4.92 -5.09
C TYR A 95 -9.49 5.86 -4.20
N SER A 96 -9.65 7.18 -4.31
CA SER A 96 -9.08 8.13 -3.36
C SER A 96 -9.58 7.89 -1.95
N LYS A 97 -10.91 7.73 -1.76
CA LYS A 97 -11.47 7.41 -0.43
C LYS A 97 -10.96 6.08 0.10
N LEU A 98 -10.89 5.06 -0.75
CA LEU A 98 -10.39 3.73 -0.37
C LEU A 98 -8.94 3.79 0.10
N ILE A 99 -8.04 4.39 -0.67
CA ILE A 99 -6.61 4.41 -0.31
C ILE A 99 -6.35 5.27 0.92
N THR A 100 -7.06 6.40 1.07
CA THR A 100 -6.99 7.24 2.29
C THR A 100 -7.43 6.43 3.51
N PHE A 101 -8.57 5.74 3.44
CA PHE A 101 -9.06 4.88 4.54
C PHE A 101 -8.03 3.81 4.92
N ILE A 102 -7.43 3.15 3.92
CA ILE A 102 -6.41 2.11 4.14
C ILE A 102 -5.19 2.69 4.85
N ILE A 103 -4.60 3.76 4.31
CA ILE A 103 -3.38 4.37 4.84
C ILE A 103 -3.62 4.93 6.24
N GLU A 104 -4.76 5.60 6.49
CA GLU A 104 -5.10 6.14 7.81
C GLU A 104 -5.12 5.04 8.88
N HIS A 105 -5.75 3.90 8.59
CA HIS A 105 -5.82 2.80 9.56
C HIS A 105 -4.51 2.03 9.72
N VAL A 106 -3.69 1.95 8.67
CA VAL A 106 -2.30 1.46 8.78
C VAL A 106 -1.48 2.41 9.66
N VAL A 107 -1.53 3.72 9.43
CA VAL A 107 -0.84 4.74 10.24
C VAL A 107 -1.28 4.70 11.70
N ASN A 108 -2.58 4.54 11.96
CA ASN A 108 -3.10 4.37 13.33
C ASN A 108 -2.59 3.09 14.01
N GLY A 109 -2.12 2.10 13.24
CA GLY A 109 -1.50 0.88 13.75
C GLY A 109 -0.03 1.06 14.16
N PHE A 110 0.63 2.16 13.76
CA PHE A 110 2.01 2.41 14.19
C PHE A 110 2.13 2.72 15.69
N ASP A 111 1.06 3.22 16.30
CA ASP A 111 1.01 3.49 17.74
C ASP A 111 0.24 2.37 18.46
N PRO A 112 0.90 1.58 19.32
CA PRO A 112 0.23 0.60 20.17
C PRO A 112 -0.44 1.31 21.35
N HIS A 113 -1.48 2.09 21.10
CA HIS A 113 -2.40 2.56 22.14
C HIS A 113 -3.28 1.42 22.67
#